data_AF-A0A943ZWN8-F1
#
_entry.id   AF-A0A943ZWN8-F1
#
_cell.length_a   1.000
_cell.length_b   1.000
_cell.length_c   1.000
_cell.angle_alpha   90.00
_cell.angle_beta   90.00
_cell.angle_gamma   90.00
#
_symmetry.space_group_name_H-M   'P 1'
#
loop_
_entity.id
_entity.type
_entity.pdbx_description
1 polymer ?
#
loop_
_entity_poly.entity_id
_entity_poly.type
_entity_poly.pdbx_seq_one_letter_code
_entity_poly.pdbx_strand_id
1 'polypeptide(L)'
;MSDTPMELARDIVNLIMESESYLRYKSALEQIISTPEQLEKLKEVISLQNEFGEKRLRGEDDFFLERHVSQNYYKLLLDEDMRDFFKYRKELADTFVSVYNTIADESFVKTLGITLS
;
A
#
# COMPACT_ATOMS: atom_id res chain seq x y z
N MET A 1 5.55 31.38 12.61
CA MET A 1 6.66 30.57 12.06
C MET A 1 6.05 29.84 10.88
N SER A 2 6.56 30.04 9.66
CA SER A 2 6.03 29.32 8.50
C SER A 2 6.78 28.00 8.40
N ASP A 3 6.13 26.90 8.77
CA ASP A 3 6.67 25.58 8.47
C ASP A 3 6.81 25.50 6.95
N THR A 4 8.02 25.23 6.48
CA THR A 4 8.29 25.06 5.06
C THR A 4 7.46 23.86 4.55
N PRO A 5 7.05 23.81 3.28
CA PRO A 5 6.31 22.66 2.73
C PRO A 5 6.98 21.30 3.00
N MET A 6 8.32 21.29 3.14
CA MET A 6 9.10 20.11 3.48
C MET A 6 8.93 19.68 4.96
N GLU A 7 8.81 20.63 5.89
CA GLU A 7 8.56 20.33 7.30
C GLU A 7 7.15 19.75 7.49
N LEU A 8 6.14 20.36 6.86
CA LEU A 8 4.77 19.83 6.87
C LEU A 8 4.69 18.42 6.26
N ALA A 9 5.41 18.17 5.17
CA ALA A 9 5.46 16.84 4.56
C ALA A 9 6.08 15.79 5.51
N ARG A 10 7.13 16.17 6.26
CA ARG A 10 7.74 15.28 7.28
C ARG A 10 6.78 15.00 8.43
N ASP A 11 6.06 16.02 8.88
CA ASP A 11 5.09 15.87 9.97
C ASP A 11 3.92 14.96 9.56
N ILE A 12 3.41 15.09 8.33
CA ILE A 12 2.41 14.18 7.78
C ILE A 12 2.92 12.74 7.75
N VAL A 13 4.17 12.52 7.32
CA VAL A 13 4.77 11.18 7.31
C VAL A 13 4.87 10.61 8.72
N ASN A 14 5.33 11.41 9.69
CA ASN A 14 5.44 10.98 11.09
C ASN A 14 4.06 10.59 11.66
N LEU A 15 3.03 11.41 11.40
CA LEU A 15 1.65 11.12 11.81
C LEU A 15 1.11 9.83 11.20
N ILE A 16 1.44 9.54 9.94
CA ILE A 16 1.05 8.28 9.31
C ILE A 16 1.79 7.11 9.96
N MET A 17 3.09 7.24 10.24
CA MET A 17 3.90 6.20 10.89
C MET A 17 3.46 5.93 12.34
N GLU A 18 2.85 6.90 13.01
CA GLU A 18 2.27 6.74 14.35
C GLU A 18 0.80 6.27 14.31
N SER A 19 0.19 6.23 13.13
CA SER A 19 -1.22 5.84 12.98
C SER A 19 -1.43 4.35 13.26
N GLU A 20 -2.63 4.03 13.76
CA GLU A 20 -3.03 2.65 14.01
C GLU A 20 -2.97 1.78 12.72
N SER A 21 -3.32 2.37 11.57
CA SER A 21 -3.26 1.68 10.27
C SER A 21 -1.83 1.23 9.92
N TYR A 22 -0.84 2.08 10.18
CA TYR A 22 0.56 1.74 9.97
C TYR A 22 1.06 0.70 10.98
N LEU A 23 0.70 0.85 12.26
CA LEU A 23 1.13 -0.08 13.30
C LEU A 23 0.59 -1.50 13.08
N ARG A 24 -0.69 -1.63 12.69
CA ARG A 24 -1.30 -2.92 12.33
C ARG A 24 -0.63 -3.55 11.11
N TYR A 25 -0.41 -2.75 10.06
CA TYR A 25 0.33 -3.20 8.87
C TYR A 25 1.73 -3.68 9.22
N LYS A 26 2.47 -2.90 10.02
CA LYS A 26 3.83 -3.21 10.44
C LYS A 26 3.89 -4.52 11.23
N SER A 27 2.99 -4.71 12.18
CA SER A 27 2.92 -5.94 12.98
C SER A 27 2.61 -7.18 12.11
N ALA A 28 1.67 -7.08 11.18
CA ALA A 28 1.37 -8.18 10.27
C ALA A 28 2.54 -8.47 9.29
N LEU A 29 3.22 -7.42 8.81
CA LEU A 29 4.44 -7.60 8.01
C LEU A 29 5.54 -8.31 8.82
N GLU A 30 5.76 -7.91 10.07
CA GLU A 30 6.73 -8.53 10.98
C GLU A 30 6.42 -10.02 11.22
N GLN A 31 5.14 -10.39 11.33
CA GLN A 31 4.70 -11.78 11.40
C GLN A 31 5.08 -12.55 10.13
N ILE A 32 4.75 -12.02 8.94
CA ILE A 32 5.07 -12.69 7.66
C ILE A 32 6.58 -12.86 7.46
N ILE A 33 7.40 -11.85 7.76
CA ILE A 33 8.87 -11.94 7.58
C ILE A 33 9.51 -12.92 8.57
N SER A 34 8.88 -13.14 9.73
CA SER A 34 9.36 -14.08 10.74
C SER A 34 9.13 -15.55 10.35
N THR A 35 8.28 -15.80 9.34
CA THR A 35 7.94 -17.13 8.83
C THR A 35 8.48 -17.31 7.41
N PRO A 36 9.63 -17.98 7.21
CA PRO A 36 10.29 -18.07 5.91
C PRO A 36 9.41 -18.61 4.78
N GLU A 37 8.57 -19.61 5.07
CA GLU A 37 7.66 -20.20 4.09
C GLU A 37 6.61 -19.19 3.59
N GLN A 38 6.00 -18.42 4.51
CA GLN A 38 5.04 -17.38 4.18
C GLN A 38 5.71 -16.27 3.36
N LEU A 39 6.92 -15.85 3.76
CA LEU A 39 7.69 -14.85 3.04
C LEU A 39 7.99 -15.26 1.59
N GLU A 40 8.44 -16.50 1.36
CA GLU A 40 8.72 -17.00 0.01
C GLU A 40 7.45 -17.05 -0.85
N LYS A 41 6.34 -17.58 -0.31
CA LYS A 41 5.04 -17.58 -1.02
C LYS A 41 4.57 -16.17 -1.38
N LEU A 42 4.77 -15.19 -0.50
CA LEU A 42 4.43 -13.79 -0.78
C LEU A 42 5.30 -13.21 -1.90
N LYS A 43 6.63 -13.45 -1.87
CA LYS A 43 7.55 -13.01 -2.94
C LYS A 43 7.17 -13.59 -4.29
N GLU A 44 6.84 -14.88 -4.35
CA GLU A 44 6.40 -15.54 -5.58
C GLU A 44 5.16 -14.87 -6.17
N VAL A 45 4.14 -14.61 -5.35
CA VAL A 45 2.91 -13.95 -5.82
C VAL A 45 3.15 -12.51 -6.24
N ILE A 46 4.00 -11.75 -5.53
CA ILE A 46 4.38 -10.38 -5.95
C ILE A 46 5.08 -10.41 -7.31
N SER A 47 6.02 -11.35 -7.51
CA SER A 47 6.72 -11.52 -8.79
C SER A 47 5.74 -11.80 -9.94
N LEU A 48 4.81 -12.74 -9.73
CA LEU A 48 3.77 -13.07 -10.69
C LEU A 48 2.82 -11.90 -10.99
N GLN A 49 2.43 -11.14 -9.96
CA GLN A 49 1.61 -9.93 -10.13
C GLN A 49 2.33 -8.86 -10.94
N ASN A 50 3.64 -8.68 -10.72
CA ASN A 50 4.44 -7.72 -11.49
C ASN A 50 4.56 -8.15 -12.95
N GLU A 51 4.87 -9.42 -13.23
CA GLU A 51 4.91 -9.94 -14.61
C GLU A 51 3.57 -9.72 -15.33
N PHE A 52 2.46 -10.06 -14.66
CA PHE A 52 1.13 -9.85 -15.21
C PHE A 52 0.83 -8.37 -15.47
N GLY A 53 1.16 -7.49 -14.52
CA GLY A 53 1.00 -6.05 -14.66
C GLY A 53 1.78 -5.47 -15.83
N GLU A 54 3.04 -5.88 -16.00
CA GLU A 54 3.88 -5.45 -17.12
C GLU A 54 3.34 -5.90 -18.47
N LYS A 55 2.92 -7.16 -18.61
CA LYS A 55 2.28 -7.66 -19.85
C LYS A 55 1.01 -6.88 -20.16
N ARG A 56 0.15 -6.66 -19.16
CA ARG A 56 -1.09 -5.90 -19.31
C ARG A 56 -0.83 -4.46 -19.76
N LEU A 57 0.21 -3.80 -19.23
CA LEU A 57 0.61 -2.45 -19.67
C LEU A 57 1.06 -2.40 -21.13
N ARG A 58 1.59 -3.51 -21.67
CA ARG A 58 1.94 -3.66 -23.09
C ARG A 58 0.76 -4.08 -23.98
N GLY A 59 -0.42 -4.29 -23.40
CA GLY A 59 -1.59 -4.83 -24.11
C GLY A 59 -1.45 -6.32 -24.46
N GLU A 60 -0.54 -7.03 -23.80
CA GLU A 60 -0.33 -8.48 -23.94
C GLU A 60 -1.26 -9.22 -22.97
N ASP A 61 -2.54 -9.29 -23.31
CA ASP A 61 -3.52 -10.01 -22.48
C ASP A 61 -3.23 -11.53 -22.49
N ASP A 62 -2.87 -12.06 -21.32
CA ASP A 62 -2.55 -13.47 -21.11
C ASP A 62 -3.50 -14.06 -20.05
N PHE A 63 -4.58 -14.68 -20.54
CA PHE A 63 -5.59 -15.32 -19.69
C PHE A 63 -5.02 -16.43 -18.81
N PHE A 64 -4.02 -17.19 -19.29
CA PHE A 64 -3.43 -18.27 -18.51
C PHE A 64 -2.61 -17.71 -17.35
N LEU A 65 -1.87 -16.62 -17.58
CA LEU A 65 -1.17 -15.91 -16.54
C LEU A 65 -2.14 -15.29 -15.53
N GLU A 66 -3.19 -14.60 -15.98
CA GLU A 66 -4.22 -14.02 -15.10
C GLU A 66 -4.82 -15.07 -14.17
N ARG A 67 -5.19 -16.23 -14.74
CA ARG A 67 -5.69 -17.37 -13.97
C ARG A 67 -4.64 -17.87 -12.96
N HIS A 68 -3.39 -17.96 -13.37
CA HIS A 68 -2.31 -18.43 -12.50
C HIS A 68 -2.06 -17.47 -11.33
N VAL A 69 -1.99 -16.16 -11.58
CA VAL A 69 -1.90 -15.12 -10.53
C VAL A 69 -3.07 -15.25 -9.56
N SER A 70 -4.30 -15.31 -10.10
CA SER A 70 -5.52 -15.41 -9.28
C SER A 70 -5.54 -16.65 -8.38
N GLN A 71 -5.12 -17.80 -8.91
CA GLN A 71 -5.06 -19.05 -8.14
C GLN A 71 -4.02 -18.99 -7.01
N ASN A 72 -2.83 -18.46 -7.27
CA ASN A 72 -1.79 -18.35 -6.24
C ASN A 72 -2.15 -17.30 -5.17
N TYR A 73 -2.78 -16.19 -5.58
CA TYR A 73 -3.32 -15.22 -4.65
C TYR A 73 -4.39 -15.85 -3.74
N TYR A 74 -5.32 -16.63 -4.29
CA TYR A 74 -6.32 -17.35 -3.48
C TYR A 74 -5.69 -18.32 -2.48
N LYS A 75 -4.64 -19.06 -2.87
CA LYS A 75 -3.91 -19.95 -1.97
C LYS A 75 -3.26 -19.19 -0.81
N LEU A 76 -2.70 -18.00 -1.04
CA LEU A 76 -2.19 -17.15 0.03
C LEU A 76 -3.28 -16.76 1.02
N LEU A 77 -4.46 -16.37 0.52
CA LEU A 77 -5.58 -15.97 1.37
C LEU A 77 -6.19 -17.11 2.20
N LEU A 78 -5.77 -18.36 2.02
CA LEU A 78 -6.16 -19.45 2.92
C LEU A 78 -5.47 -19.34 4.29
N ASP A 79 -4.31 -18.69 4.34
CA ASP A 79 -3.56 -18.41 5.56
C ASP A 79 -4.08 -17.13 6.25
N GLU A 80 -4.24 -17.17 7.58
CA GLU A 80 -4.80 -16.05 8.35
C GLU A 80 -3.88 -14.84 8.42
N ASP A 81 -2.59 -15.06 8.67
CA ASP A 81 -1.58 -14.00 8.73
C ASP A 81 -1.49 -13.28 7.38
N MET A 82 -1.61 -14.03 6.27
CA MET A 82 -1.66 -13.45 4.92
C MET A 82 -2.91 -12.60 4.70
N ARG A 83 -4.09 -13.06 5.13
CA ARG A 83 -5.33 -12.26 5.02
C ARG A 83 -5.21 -10.96 5.79
N ASP A 84 -4.71 -11.04 7.01
CA ASP A 84 -4.51 -9.88 7.87
C ASP A 84 -3.48 -8.92 7.28
N PHE A 85 -2.36 -9.42 6.77
CA PHE A 85 -1.38 -8.61 6.05
C PHE A 85 -2.01 -7.84 4.89
N PHE A 86 -2.77 -8.51 4.01
CA PHE A 86 -3.40 -7.83 2.87
C PHE A 86 -4.50 -6.85 3.30
N LYS A 87 -5.27 -7.17 4.34
CA LYS A 87 -6.28 -6.27 4.93
C LYS A 87 -5.63 -5.00 5.46
N TYR A 88 -4.62 -5.10 6.32
CA TYR A 88 -3.97 -3.93 6.91
C TYR A 88 -3.16 -3.14 5.89
N ARG A 89 -2.58 -3.81 4.87
CA ARG A 89 -1.97 -3.12 3.73
C ARG A 89 -2.99 -2.24 2.98
N LYS A 90 -4.22 -2.74 2.80
CA LYS A 90 -5.30 -1.94 2.20
C LYS A 90 -5.72 -0.78 3.10
N GLU A 91 -5.93 -1.02 4.39
CA GLU A 91 -6.27 0.05 5.34
C GLU A 91 -5.22 1.18 5.33
N LEU A 92 -3.93 0.85 5.29
CA LEU A 92 -2.85 1.84 5.18
C LEU A 92 -2.87 2.58 3.82
N ALA A 93 -3.17 1.88 2.72
CA ALA A 93 -3.32 2.51 1.41
C ALA A 93 -4.49 3.50 1.38
N ASP A 94 -5.63 3.15 2.00
CA ASP A 94 -6.79 4.01 2.13
C ASP A 94 -6.45 5.27 2.97
N THR A 95 -5.63 5.14 4.02
CA THR A 95 -5.08 6.29 4.77
C THR A 95 -4.26 7.22 3.86
N PHE A 96 -3.36 6.68 3.04
CA PHE A 96 -2.57 7.49 2.10
C PHE A 96 -3.44 8.24 1.09
N VAL A 97 -4.46 7.57 0.54
CA VAL A 97 -5.42 8.19 -0.39
C VAL A 97 -6.20 9.31 0.29
N SER A 98 -6.64 9.10 1.54
CA SER A 98 -7.35 10.12 2.32
C SER A 98 -6.49 11.36 2.57
N VAL A 99 -5.23 11.16 2.97
CA VAL A 99 -4.27 12.25 3.17
C VAL A 99 -4.00 12.99 1.87
N TYR A 100 -3.76 12.28 0.77
CA TYR A 100 -3.56 12.87 -0.55
C TYR A 100 -4.76 13.72 -0.98
N ASN A 101 -5.98 13.19 -0.87
CA ASN A 101 -7.19 13.90 -1.23
C ASN A 101 -7.41 15.15 -0.37
N THR A 102 -7.06 15.09 0.92
CA THR A 102 -7.13 16.24 1.83
C THR A 102 -6.15 17.34 1.42
N ILE A 103 -4.92 16.99 1.05
CA ILE A 103 -3.92 17.95 0.55
C ILE A 103 -4.29 18.50 -0.83
N ALA A 104 -4.88 17.67 -1.70
CA ALA A 104 -5.29 18.07 -3.04
C ALA A 104 -6.56 18.94 -3.05
N ASP A 105 -7.32 18.98 -1.96
CA ASP A 105 -8.48 19.85 -1.82
C ASP A 105 -8.04 21.32 -1.72
N GLU A 106 -8.32 22.09 -2.79
CA GLU A 106 -7.99 23.51 -2.88
C GLU A 106 -8.56 24.34 -1.72
N SER A 107 -9.67 23.92 -1.10
CA SER A 107 -10.26 24.62 0.05
C SER A 107 -9.41 24.46 1.31
N PHE A 108 -8.78 23.29 1.49
CA PHE A 108 -7.84 23.01 2.58
C PHE A 108 -6.52 23.76 2.36
N VAL A 109 -5.98 23.74 1.13
CA VAL A 109 -4.75 24.46 0.76
C VAL A 109 -4.90 25.98 0.95
N LYS A 110 -6.06 26.55 0.59
CA LYS A 110 -6.39 27.97 0.86
C LYS A 110 -6.49 28.28 2.34
N THR A 111 -7.02 27.36 3.16
CA THR A 111 -7.12 27.53 4.63
C THR A 111 -5.75 27.56 5.30
N LEU A 112 -4.76 26.85 4.75
CA LEU A 112 -3.37 26.88 5.21
C LEU A 112 -2.56 28.10 4.71
N GLY A 113 -3.17 29.00 3.92
CA GLY A 113 -2.49 30.18 3.37
C GLY A 113 -1.43 29.87 2.31
N ILE A 114 -1.44 28.66 1.75
CA ILE A 114 -0.51 28.24 0.69
C ILE A 114 -1.15 28.62 -0.65
N THR A 115 -0.61 29.63 -1.34
CA THR A 115 -0.96 29.90 -2.74
C THR A 115 -0.13 28.99 -3.64
N LEU A 116 -0.77 28.04 -4.32
CA LEU A 116 -0.18 27.35 -5.46
C LEU A 116 -0.14 28.34 -6.63
N SER A 117 1.03 28.91 -6.90
CA SER A 117 1.31 29.79 -8.04
C SER A 117 1.60 28.98 -9.30
#